data_AF-A0A368T802-F1
#
_entry.id   AF-A0A368T802-F1
#
_cell.length_a   1.000
_cell.length_b   1.000
_cell.length_c   1.000
_cell.angle_alpha   90.00
_cell.angle_beta   90.00
_cell.angle_gamma   90.00
#
_symmetry.space_group_name_H-M   'P 1'
#
loop_
_entity.id
_entity.type
_entity.pdbx_description
1 polymer ?
#
loop_
_entity_poly.entity_id
_entity_poly.type
_entity_poly.pdbx_seq_one_letter_code
_entity_poly.pdbx_strand_id
1 'polypeptide(L)'
;MGTTKSDMELLRAYEPVLVYTKGELFFPTAIEDYLNCCSLWLELPGGKEQEVVAAGELTVERLSGAEREWPGHHKHLRFVQETSLRAEARRYRRSARPVIPRSGRLAAVGVLGRVVDVLMKLSLLIRGAVPGGVAAAAATRYRDRLDSGGATYYGRVMREGGYVILQYWFFYAMNDWRSTYGGVNDHEADWERVTVYLVETADGGTRPVWVGASSHEYTGDDLRRRWDDPELHRDGDHPMIFVGAGSHSHQMLPGDYLIQVDPAVLRGVVRAWRAVTQRLFPSTSAIVRHGIGVPFVDYARGDGVRVGPGGERAWSPVLIDDDTSWVRGFRGLWGRDTRDWFDGERAPSGPRYERDGTVRASWADPLSWVGLHKVAPSETAARAELLAHVRELEERIDEADADIVRRRDEIRRLASADIVLQRRAHAASRAREKRERIAEAERELAARHRERALWADERDNHREALASGESLEHGPQAHLRSPHLPYASGKQRPTRFLHVWAALSTPLLITSLGALLLLRGPLAPLAGIGVVLLFAMFDAFARRKLMSFLTGLAIFAVVVAAVAGIIAAFMANWRITILVPIVLVVVILLVVNVRDLLRR
;
A
#
# COMPACT_ATOMS: atom_id res chain seq x y z
N MET A 1 29.01 -15.66 28.77
CA MET A 1 27.54 -15.66 28.66
C MET A 1 27.11 -14.20 28.61
N GLY A 2 26.85 -13.66 27.42
CA GLY A 2 26.31 -12.30 27.30
C GLY A 2 24.88 -12.28 27.83
N THR A 3 24.57 -11.34 28.71
CA THR A 3 23.21 -11.10 29.19
C THR A 3 22.32 -10.73 28.01
N THR A 4 21.26 -11.52 27.78
CA THR A 4 20.20 -11.20 26.81
C THR A 4 19.56 -9.87 27.19
N LYS A 5 19.57 -8.89 26.28
CA LYS A 5 18.92 -7.59 26.49
C LYS A 5 17.43 -7.79 26.81
N SER A 6 16.94 -7.05 27.80
CA SER A 6 15.50 -6.90 28.04
C SER A 6 14.81 -6.22 26.84
N ASP A 7 13.49 -6.37 26.74
CA ASP A 7 12.72 -5.77 25.65
C ASP A 7 12.87 -4.23 25.60
N MET A 8 12.96 -3.57 26.76
CA MET A 8 13.24 -2.13 26.84
C MET A 8 14.65 -1.78 26.37
N GLU A 9 15.66 -2.59 26.71
CA GLU A 9 17.04 -2.38 26.23
C GLU A 9 17.16 -2.62 24.71
N LEU A 10 16.39 -3.55 24.16
CA LEU A 10 16.30 -3.76 22.71
C LEU A 10 15.67 -2.55 22.01
N LEU A 11 14.54 -2.04 22.52
CA LEU A 11 13.90 -0.85 21.98
C LEU A 11 14.86 0.34 21.99
N ARG A 12 15.49 0.63 23.13
CA ARG A 12 16.44 1.74 23.27
C ARG A 12 17.65 1.64 22.33
N ALA A 13 18.15 0.42 22.10
CA ALA A 13 19.32 0.20 21.27
C ALA A 13 19.09 0.52 19.78
N TYR A 14 17.84 0.42 19.30
CA TYR A 14 17.50 0.56 17.88
C TYR A 14 16.40 1.60 17.66
N GLU A 15 16.30 2.60 18.53
CA GLU A 15 15.30 3.68 18.44
C GLU A 15 15.41 4.39 17.08
N PRO A 16 14.29 4.65 16.38
CA PRO A 16 14.32 5.48 15.20
C PRO A 16 14.57 6.95 15.58
N VAL A 17 15.25 7.65 14.68
CA VAL A 17 15.35 9.11 14.69
C VAL A 17 14.33 9.66 13.69
N LEU A 18 13.28 10.32 14.18
CA LEU A 18 12.30 10.98 13.34
C LEU A 18 12.80 12.37 12.96
N VAL A 19 12.87 12.66 11.66
CA VAL A 19 13.37 13.93 11.12
C VAL A 19 12.22 14.65 10.44
N TYR A 20 11.81 15.78 11.02
CA TYR A 20 10.62 16.51 10.57
C TYR A 20 10.95 17.56 9.52
N THR A 21 9.93 18.02 8.82
CA THR A 21 10.02 19.22 7.99
C THR A 21 9.93 20.47 8.86
N LYS A 22 10.71 21.49 8.53
CA LYS A 22 10.68 22.78 9.22
C LYS A 22 9.26 23.35 9.21
N GLY A 23 8.75 23.65 10.39
CA GLY A 23 7.41 24.20 10.57
C GLY A 23 6.37 23.20 11.06
N GLU A 24 6.78 21.95 11.32
CA GLU A 24 5.96 20.99 12.06
C GLU A 24 5.49 21.55 13.40
N LEU A 25 4.23 21.30 13.72
CA LEU A 25 3.55 21.78 14.92
C LEU A 25 3.36 20.67 15.96
N PHE A 26 3.21 19.43 15.52
CA PHE A 26 2.87 18.30 16.38
C PHE A 26 4.00 17.27 16.39
N PHE A 27 4.49 16.95 17.58
CA PHE A 27 5.47 15.89 17.81
C PHE A 27 4.84 14.78 18.68
N PRO A 28 5.41 13.57 18.68
CA PRO A 28 4.87 12.44 19.43
C PRO A 28 4.74 12.76 20.92
N THR A 29 3.58 12.45 21.49
CA THR A 29 3.22 12.87 22.86
C THR A 29 2.65 11.69 23.65
N ALA A 30 2.71 11.80 24.98
CA ALA A 30 2.06 10.84 25.86
C ALA A 30 0.54 10.90 25.70
N ILE A 31 -0.12 9.73 25.68
CA ILE A 31 -1.58 9.62 25.62
C ILE A 31 -2.23 10.17 26.89
N GLU A 32 -1.55 10.08 28.04
CA GLU A 32 -2.06 10.49 29.34
C GLU A 32 -2.41 12.00 29.32
N ASP A 33 -1.49 12.83 28.83
CA ASP A 33 -1.69 14.29 28.73
C ASP A 33 -2.76 14.65 27.69
N TYR A 34 -2.85 13.86 26.62
CA TYR A 34 -3.89 14.01 25.61
C TYR A 34 -5.27 13.65 26.17
N LEU A 35 -5.40 12.52 26.87
CA LEU A 35 -6.65 12.06 27.48
C LEU A 35 -7.17 13.04 28.53
N ASN A 36 -6.27 13.62 29.34
CA ASN A 36 -6.60 14.69 30.29
C ASN A 36 -7.22 15.92 29.60
N CYS A 37 -6.99 16.12 28.31
CA CYS A 37 -7.58 17.20 27.51
C CYS A 37 -8.85 16.77 26.74
N CYS A 38 -9.16 15.49 26.71
CA CYS A 38 -10.22 14.91 25.91
C CYS A 38 -11.50 14.66 26.70
N SER A 39 -12.64 14.88 26.04
CA SER A 39 -13.93 14.32 26.46
C SER A 39 -14.22 13.02 25.71
N LEU A 40 -14.98 12.11 26.31
CA LEU A 40 -15.44 10.86 25.70
C LEU A 40 -16.91 10.97 25.31
N TRP A 41 -17.22 10.57 24.09
CA TRP A 41 -18.55 10.69 23.50
C TRP A 41 -19.04 9.34 22.99
N LEU A 42 -20.35 9.12 23.12
CA LEU A 42 -21.06 7.99 22.52
C LEU A 42 -21.85 8.46 21.30
N GLU A 43 -21.83 7.65 20.24
CA GLU A 43 -22.80 7.77 19.17
C GLU A 43 -24.10 7.05 19.54
N LEU A 44 -25.19 7.81 19.46
CA LEU A 44 -26.54 7.33 19.72
C LEU A 44 -27.28 7.06 18.40
N PRO A 45 -28.29 6.17 18.41
CA PRO A 45 -29.18 5.97 17.27
C PRO A 45 -29.76 7.29 16.74
N GLY A 46 -29.85 7.42 15.41
CA GLY A 46 -30.33 8.64 14.76
C GLY A 46 -29.29 9.75 14.65
N GLY A 47 -28.00 9.45 14.84
CA GLY A 47 -26.90 10.39 14.60
C GLY A 47 -26.78 11.49 15.66
N LYS A 48 -27.25 11.24 16.88
CA LYS A 48 -27.00 12.10 18.04
C LYS A 48 -25.71 11.65 18.72
N GLU A 49 -25.06 12.57 19.43
CA GLU A 49 -23.88 12.28 20.23
C GLU A 49 -24.12 12.74 21.66
N GLN A 50 -23.60 11.97 22.62
CA GLN A 50 -23.72 12.25 24.04
C GLN A 50 -22.33 12.21 24.69
N GLU A 51 -21.99 13.28 25.38
CA GLU A 51 -20.82 13.32 26.26
C GLU A 51 -21.07 12.42 27.46
N VAL A 52 -20.16 11.46 27.71
CA VAL A 52 -20.23 10.55 28.86
C VAL A 52 -19.08 10.73 29.83
N VAL A 53 -17.99 11.37 29.40
CA VAL A 53 -16.90 11.81 30.27
C VAL A 53 -16.44 13.19 29.83
N ALA A 54 -16.40 14.13 30.78
CA ALA A 54 -15.97 15.50 30.52
C ALA A 54 -14.46 15.60 30.36
N ALA A 55 -14.01 16.63 29.63
CA ALA A 55 -12.59 16.92 29.49
C ALA A 55 -11.97 17.28 30.85
N GLY A 56 -10.87 16.61 31.19
CA GLY A 56 -10.23 16.71 32.51
C GLY A 56 -10.57 15.56 33.47
N GLU A 57 -11.59 14.75 33.17
CA GLU A 57 -11.99 13.59 33.98
C GLU A 57 -11.65 12.24 33.33
N LEU A 58 -11.18 12.25 32.09
CA LEU A 58 -10.85 11.04 31.33
C LEU A 58 -9.43 10.56 31.64
N THR A 59 -9.33 9.39 32.29
CA THR A 59 -8.04 8.72 32.57
C THR A 59 -7.85 7.49 31.69
N VAL A 60 -6.62 6.96 31.66
CA VAL A 60 -6.28 5.71 30.96
C VAL A 60 -7.11 4.53 31.50
N GLU A 61 -7.31 4.46 32.81
CA GLU A 61 -8.10 3.39 33.46
C GLU A 61 -9.56 3.46 33.04
N ARG A 62 -10.13 4.67 33.00
CA ARG A 62 -11.52 4.87 32.56
C ARG A 62 -11.69 4.53 31.08
N LEU A 63 -10.75 4.95 30.24
CA LEU A 63 -10.74 4.60 28.82
C LEU A 63 -10.65 3.08 28.61
N SER A 64 -9.82 2.39 29.39
CA SER A 64 -9.66 0.93 29.35
C SER A 64 -10.94 0.17 29.70
N GLY A 65 -11.81 0.79 30.51
CA GLY A 65 -13.11 0.23 30.91
C GLY A 65 -14.25 0.53 29.94
N ALA A 66 -14.04 1.38 28.93
CA ALA A 66 -15.12 1.97 28.14
C ALA A 66 -15.99 0.92 27.43
N GLU A 67 -15.42 -0.17 26.90
CA GLU A 67 -16.20 -1.23 26.25
C GLU A 67 -17.09 -2.02 27.22
N ARG A 68 -16.70 -2.11 28.50
CA ARG A 68 -17.52 -2.75 29.53
C ARG A 68 -18.62 -1.82 30.04
N GLU A 69 -18.30 -0.53 30.18
CA GLU A 69 -19.22 0.47 30.72
C GLU A 69 -20.32 0.84 29.70
N TRP A 70 -19.97 0.95 28.41
CA TRP A 70 -20.91 1.29 27.34
C TRP A 70 -20.86 0.28 26.17
N PRO A 71 -21.35 -0.96 26.38
CA PRO A 71 -21.34 -1.98 25.36
C PRO A 71 -22.27 -1.62 24.19
N GLY A 72 -21.88 -1.99 22.96
CA GLY A 72 -22.72 -1.82 21.75
C GLY A 72 -22.76 -0.39 21.17
N HIS A 73 -22.10 0.58 21.80
CA HIS A 73 -22.02 1.95 21.30
C HIS A 73 -20.67 2.24 20.63
N HIS A 74 -20.69 2.96 19.51
CA HIS A 74 -19.50 3.58 18.95
C HIS A 74 -19.06 4.74 19.84
N LYS A 75 -17.75 4.85 20.03
CA LYS A 75 -17.12 5.77 20.97
C LYS A 75 -16.08 6.59 20.24
N HIS A 76 -15.99 7.87 20.56
CA HIS A 76 -14.91 8.69 20.04
C HIS A 76 -14.49 9.72 21.09
N LEU A 77 -13.23 10.12 21.04
CA LEU A 77 -12.73 11.22 21.84
C LEU A 77 -13.02 12.56 21.17
N ARG A 78 -12.89 13.65 21.92
CA ARG A 78 -12.78 15.00 21.36
C ARG A 78 -11.69 15.75 22.08
N PHE A 79 -10.63 16.12 21.37
CA PHE A 79 -9.51 16.87 21.93
C PHE A 79 -9.81 18.37 22.03
N VAL A 80 -10.43 18.94 20.99
CA VAL A 80 -10.85 20.34 20.96
C VAL A 80 -12.32 20.46 21.34
N GLN A 81 -12.57 21.15 22.45
CA GLN A 81 -13.94 21.37 22.95
C GLN A 81 -14.61 22.52 22.18
N GLU A 82 -15.90 22.38 21.91
CA GLU A 82 -16.66 23.42 21.17
C GLU A 82 -16.70 24.76 21.92
N THR A 83 -16.68 24.70 23.25
CA THR A 83 -16.66 25.88 24.14
C THR A 83 -15.36 26.68 24.05
N SER A 84 -14.20 26.04 23.82
CA SER A 84 -12.89 26.70 23.77
C SER A 84 -12.39 26.99 22.35
N LEU A 85 -12.95 26.32 21.33
CA LEU A 85 -12.52 26.35 19.93
C LEU A 85 -12.22 27.76 19.41
N ARG A 86 -13.17 28.70 19.54
CA ARG A 86 -13.02 30.06 18.98
C ARG A 86 -11.90 30.84 19.64
N ALA A 87 -11.77 30.72 20.97
CA ALA A 87 -10.75 31.43 21.74
C ALA A 87 -9.36 30.90 21.41
N GLU A 88 -9.18 29.57 21.43
CA GLU A 88 -7.92 28.90 21.12
C GLU A 88 -7.49 29.17 19.66
N ALA A 89 -8.40 29.04 18.69
CA ALA A 89 -8.10 29.34 17.29
C ALA A 89 -7.76 30.82 17.04
N ARG A 90 -8.28 31.75 17.85
CA ARG A 90 -7.91 33.17 17.77
C ARG A 90 -6.53 33.42 18.35
N ARG A 91 -6.15 32.74 19.43
CA ARG A 91 -4.78 32.80 20.00
C ARG A 91 -3.76 32.30 18.99
N TYR A 92 -4.00 31.16 18.36
CA TYR A 92 -3.12 30.64 17.31
C TYR A 92 -2.94 31.59 16.13
N ARG A 93 -4.01 32.27 15.70
CA ARG A 93 -3.93 33.25 14.62
C ARG A 93 -3.06 34.47 14.95
N ARG A 94 -2.82 34.74 16.25
CA ARG A 94 -1.96 35.83 16.71
C ARG A 94 -0.49 35.39 16.88
N SER A 95 -0.21 34.09 16.96
CA SER A 95 1.17 33.57 16.96
C SER A 95 1.76 33.56 15.55
N ALA A 96 3.09 33.72 15.45
CA ALA A 96 3.81 33.61 14.19
C ALA A 96 3.59 32.22 13.58
N ARG A 97 3.13 32.18 12.33
CA ARG A 97 2.96 30.92 11.59
C ARG A 97 4.29 30.50 10.98
N PRO A 98 4.71 29.24 11.13
CA PRO A 98 5.72 28.70 10.25
C PRO A 98 5.19 28.74 8.81
N VAL A 99 5.87 29.46 7.92
CA VAL A 99 5.54 29.45 6.49
C VAL A 99 6.50 28.50 5.81
N ILE A 100 5.97 27.41 5.29
CA ILE A 100 6.76 26.45 4.53
C ILE A 100 6.74 26.87 3.06
N PRO A 101 7.91 26.93 2.39
CA PRO A 101 7.96 27.08 0.95
C PRO A 101 7.29 25.86 0.31
N ARG A 102 6.00 25.98 -0.02
CA ARG A 102 5.26 24.95 -0.74
C ARG A 102 5.92 24.81 -2.11
N SER A 103 6.35 23.60 -2.46
CA SER A 103 6.67 23.31 -3.86
C SER A 103 5.40 23.53 -4.66
N GLY A 104 5.50 24.02 -5.89
CA GLY A 104 4.32 24.41 -6.68
C GLY A 104 3.38 23.22 -6.92
N ARG A 105 2.47 22.95 -5.98
CA ARG A 105 1.54 21.81 -5.95
C ARG A 105 0.76 21.70 -7.26
N LEU A 106 0.28 22.84 -7.75
CA LEU A 106 -0.46 22.93 -9.01
C LEU A 106 0.44 22.64 -10.23
N ALA A 107 1.73 22.97 -10.16
CA ALA A 107 2.71 22.68 -11.20
C ALA A 107 3.17 21.21 -11.20
N ALA A 108 3.12 20.50 -10.06
CA ALA A 108 3.46 19.09 -9.96
C ALA A 108 2.44 18.16 -10.67
N VAL A 109 1.20 18.63 -10.82
CA VAL A 109 0.03 17.81 -11.19
C VAL A 109 -0.60 18.27 -12.48
N GLY A 110 -0.92 17.38 -13.42
CA GLY A 110 -1.58 17.74 -14.68
C GLY A 110 -2.98 18.36 -14.54
N VAL A 111 -3.51 19.00 -15.59
CA VAL A 111 -4.84 19.68 -15.56
C VAL A 111 -5.94 18.77 -15.00
N LEU A 112 -6.00 17.51 -15.45
CA LEU A 112 -7.00 16.54 -14.99
C LEU A 112 -6.89 16.29 -13.48
N GLY A 113 -5.69 16.07 -12.95
CA GLY A 113 -5.48 15.90 -11.51
C GLY A 113 -5.89 17.14 -10.70
N ARG A 114 -5.73 18.34 -11.25
CA ARG A 114 -6.21 19.58 -10.63
C ARG A 114 -7.74 19.69 -10.61
N VAL A 115 -8.43 19.23 -11.67
CA VAL A 115 -9.90 19.18 -11.67
C VAL A 115 -10.41 18.24 -10.58
N VAL A 116 -9.79 17.06 -10.43
CA VAL A 116 -10.17 16.13 -9.37
C VAL A 116 -9.86 16.71 -7.97
N ASP A 117 -8.76 17.45 -7.75
CA ASP A 117 -8.51 18.20 -6.50
C ASP A 117 -9.64 19.18 -6.16
N VAL A 118 -10.14 19.92 -7.14
CA VAL A 118 -11.27 20.84 -6.95
C VAL A 118 -12.55 20.09 -6.58
N LEU A 119 -12.84 18.98 -7.26
CA LEU A 119 -14.01 18.14 -6.96
C LEU A 119 -13.93 17.54 -5.55
N MET A 120 -12.74 17.07 -5.13
CA MET A 120 -12.52 16.56 -3.77
C MET A 120 -12.73 17.64 -2.71
N LYS A 121 -12.25 18.87 -2.94
CA LYS A 121 -12.51 19.98 -2.02
C LYS A 121 -14.00 20.34 -1.97
N LEU A 122 -14.69 20.28 -3.10
CA LEU A 122 -16.13 20.52 -3.15
C LEU A 122 -16.90 19.43 -2.39
N SER A 123 -16.42 18.19 -2.43
CA SER A 123 -17.03 17.05 -1.72
C SER A 123 -17.08 17.24 -0.20
N LEU A 124 -16.16 18.04 0.38
CA LEU A 124 -16.15 18.40 1.80
C LEU A 124 -17.42 19.15 2.25
N LEU A 125 -18.14 19.79 1.33
CA LEU A 125 -19.42 20.44 1.63
C LEU A 125 -20.52 19.43 1.97
N ILE A 126 -20.36 18.17 1.56
CA ILE A 126 -21.40 17.13 1.63
C ILE A 126 -21.02 16.01 2.61
N ARG A 127 -19.75 15.60 2.65
CA ARG A 127 -19.31 14.38 3.35
C ARG A 127 -19.07 14.50 4.85
N GLY A 128 -19.18 15.69 5.45
CA GLY A 128 -18.72 15.93 6.82
C GLY A 128 -17.23 16.28 6.85
N ALA A 129 -16.84 17.23 7.71
CA ALA A 129 -15.49 17.77 7.75
C ALA A 129 -15.15 18.29 9.15
N VAL A 130 -13.88 18.24 9.52
CA VAL A 130 -13.35 18.92 10.70
C VAL A 130 -13.68 20.41 10.62
N PRO A 131 -14.36 20.97 11.64
CA PRO A 131 -14.75 22.37 11.66
C PRO A 131 -13.55 23.32 11.50
N GLY A 132 -13.77 24.42 10.79
CA GLY A 132 -12.76 25.45 10.61
C GLY A 132 -12.22 25.97 11.95
N GLY A 133 -10.90 25.89 12.12
CA GLY A 133 -10.21 26.35 13.33
C GLY A 133 -9.86 25.26 14.34
N VAL A 134 -10.31 24.01 14.17
CA VAL A 134 -9.94 22.90 15.06
C VAL A 134 -8.43 22.68 15.05
N ALA A 135 -7.78 22.56 13.89
CA ALA A 135 -6.32 22.42 13.81
C ALA A 135 -5.57 23.56 14.52
N ALA A 136 -6.05 24.81 14.37
CA ALA A 136 -5.49 25.97 15.06
C ALA A 136 -5.68 25.92 16.59
N ALA A 137 -6.84 25.45 17.05
CA ALA A 137 -7.12 25.27 18.47
C ALA A 137 -6.28 24.11 19.04
N ALA A 138 -6.17 23.00 18.32
CA ALA A 138 -5.32 21.86 18.65
C ALA A 138 -3.85 22.27 18.76
N ALA A 139 -3.33 23.09 17.84
CA ALA A 139 -1.96 23.60 17.92
C ALA A 139 -1.73 24.48 19.16
N THR A 140 -2.71 25.29 19.55
CA THR A 140 -2.65 26.05 20.81
C THR A 140 -2.65 25.11 22.02
N ARG A 141 -3.56 24.14 22.04
CA ARG A 141 -3.71 23.20 23.15
C ARG A 141 -2.51 22.28 23.31
N TYR A 142 -1.96 21.79 22.21
CA TYR A 142 -0.75 20.99 22.16
C TYR A 142 0.42 21.75 22.79
N ARG A 143 0.73 22.95 22.28
CA ARG A 143 1.80 23.79 22.83
C ARG A 143 1.60 24.11 24.32
N ASP A 144 0.37 24.44 24.72
CA ASP A 144 0.11 24.94 26.07
C ASP A 144 -0.03 23.82 27.11
N ARG A 145 -0.33 22.57 26.71
CA ARG A 145 -0.70 21.49 27.63
C ARG A 145 0.03 20.15 27.43
N LEU A 146 0.52 19.86 26.23
CA LEU A 146 1.14 18.56 25.88
C LEU A 146 2.63 18.69 25.60
N ASP A 147 3.08 19.82 25.02
CA ASP A 147 4.48 20.00 24.66
C ASP A 147 5.36 20.24 25.90
N SER A 148 6.02 19.18 26.37
CA SER A 148 6.99 19.19 27.47
C SER A 148 8.44 19.40 27.02
N GLY A 149 8.68 19.55 25.71
CA GLY A 149 10.02 19.57 25.11
C GLY A 149 10.62 18.18 24.85
N GLY A 150 10.02 17.11 25.39
CA GLY A 150 10.34 15.71 25.06
C GLY A 150 9.45 15.16 23.94
N ALA A 151 9.55 13.84 23.71
CA ALA A 151 8.60 13.08 22.90
C ALA A 151 8.41 11.66 23.45
N THR A 152 7.25 11.06 23.23
CA THR A 152 6.92 9.70 23.73
C THR A 152 6.71 8.74 22.57
N TYR A 153 7.23 7.51 22.70
CA TYR A 153 6.85 6.39 21.85
C TYR A 153 6.37 5.21 22.68
N TYR A 154 5.50 4.40 22.08
CA TYR A 154 5.01 3.16 22.65
C TYR A 154 5.65 1.97 21.92
N GLY A 155 6.49 1.23 22.63
CA GLY A 155 7.27 0.12 22.09
C GLY A 155 6.62 -1.23 22.35
N ARG A 156 6.50 -2.07 21.32
CA ARG A 156 6.09 -3.49 21.44
C ARG A 156 7.18 -4.38 20.87
N VAL A 157 7.57 -5.41 21.62
CA VAL A 157 8.59 -6.38 21.20
C VAL A 157 7.92 -7.74 20.99
N MET A 158 8.20 -8.37 19.85
CA MET A 158 7.72 -9.72 19.52
C MET A 158 8.85 -10.58 18.99
N ARG A 159 8.70 -11.90 19.05
CA ARG A 159 9.65 -12.87 18.49
C ARG A 159 8.86 -13.86 17.63
N GLU A 160 9.01 -13.79 16.32
CA GLU A 160 8.21 -14.55 15.36
C GLU A 160 8.96 -14.75 14.04
N GLY A 161 8.82 -15.91 13.39
CA GLY A 161 9.40 -16.18 12.08
C GLY A 161 10.93 -16.12 12.04
N GLY A 162 11.59 -16.31 13.20
CA GLY A 162 13.04 -16.15 13.36
C GLY A 162 13.51 -14.70 13.43
N TYR A 163 12.60 -13.74 13.60
CA TYR A 163 12.89 -12.32 13.81
C TYR A 163 12.56 -11.89 15.25
N VAL A 164 13.34 -10.95 15.78
CA VAL A 164 12.93 -10.11 16.91
C VAL A 164 12.38 -8.80 16.35
N ILE A 165 11.12 -8.49 16.61
CA ILE A 165 10.36 -7.42 15.97
C ILE A 165 10.16 -6.29 16.97
N LEU A 166 10.75 -5.13 16.69
CA LEU A 166 10.64 -3.93 17.51
C LEU A 166 9.67 -2.94 16.86
N GLN A 167 8.44 -2.87 17.34
CA GLN A 167 7.45 -1.89 16.86
C GLN A 167 7.47 -0.63 17.72
N TYR A 168 7.68 0.52 17.10
CA TYR A 168 7.63 1.85 17.72
C TYR A 168 6.39 2.57 17.22
N TRP A 169 5.44 2.83 18.11
CA TRP A 169 4.21 3.55 17.84
C TRP A 169 4.31 4.99 18.33
N PHE A 170 3.88 5.92 17.48
CA PHE A 170 3.93 7.36 17.74
C PHE A 170 2.53 7.93 17.73
N PHE A 171 2.18 8.64 18.79
CA PHE A 171 0.90 9.28 18.94
C PHE A 171 1.02 10.79 18.76
N TYR A 172 0.25 11.35 17.83
CA TYR A 172 0.19 12.80 17.58
C TYR A 172 -1.18 13.32 18.00
N ALA A 173 -1.25 14.53 18.55
CA ALA A 173 -2.53 15.10 19.00
C ALA A 173 -3.46 15.52 17.84
N MET A 174 -2.92 15.80 16.66
CA MET A 174 -3.65 16.30 15.50
C MET A 174 -2.87 16.01 14.22
N ASN A 175 -3.57 15.59 13.17
CA ASN A 175 -3.14 15.64 11.78
C ASN A 175 -3.75 16.88 11.13
N ASP A 176 -2.92 17.83 10.69
CA ASP A 176 -3.34 19.11 10.10
C ASP A 176 -2.91 19.25 8.63
N TRP A 177 -2.79 18.10 7.93
CA TRP A 177 -2.25 18.02 6.57
C TRP A 177 -3.01 18.93 5.60
N ARG A 178 -4.35 18.98 5.65
CA ARG A 178 -5.18 19.84 4.79
C ARG A 178 -5.04 21.31 5.15
N SER A 179 -5.21 21.65 6.42
CA SER A 179 -5.33 23.04 6.87
C SER A 179 -4.00 23.79 6.85
N THR A 180 -2.89 23.14 7.20
CA THR A 180 -1.56 23.76 7.25
C THR A 180 -0.75 23.51 5.96
N TYR A 181 -0.82 22.29 5.41
CA TYR A 181 0.08 21.86 4.33
C TYR A 181 -0.59 21.71 2.96
N GLY A 182 -1.92 21.78 2.89
CA GLY A 182 -2.68 21.66 1.65
C GLY A 182 -2.83 20.23 1.13
N GLY A 183 -2.71 19.27 2.03
CA GLY A 183 -3.03 17.85 1.87
C GLY A 183 -4.53 17.55 1.86
N VAL A 184 -4.88 16.30 2.18
CA VAL A 184 -6.24 15.76 1.95
C VAL A 184 -7.19 16.03 3.10
N ASN A 185 -6.70 15.85 4.32
CA ASN A 185 -7.52 15.75 5.52
C ASN A 185 -6.93 16.52 6.70
N ASP A 186 -7.81 16.83 7.64
CA ASP A 186 -7.43 17.13 9.02
C ASP A 186 -8.17 16.11 9.90
N HIS A 187 -7.56 15.64 10.99
CA HIS A 187 -8.26 14.91 12.05
C HIS A 187 -7.56 15.04 13.40
N GLU A 188 -8.33 14.98 14.48
CA GLU A 188 -7.78 14.84 15.82
C GLU A 188 -7.17 13.45 16.00
N ALA A 189 -6.08 13.38 16.76
CA ALA A 189 -5.23 12.20 16.92
C ALA A 189 -4.59 11.68 15.63
N ASP A 190 -3.39 11.12 15.78
CA ASP A 190 -2.76 10.30 14.74
C ASP A 190 -1.93 9.18 15.37
N TRP A 191 -1.92 8.00 14.74
CA TRP A 191 -1.14 6.85 15.18
C TRP A 191 -0.32 6.29 14.03
N GLU A 192 0.99 6.49 14.13
CA GLU A 192 1.95 6.06 13.13
C GLU A 192 2.96 5.07 13.72
N ARG A 193 3.67 4.32 12.88
CA ARG A 193 4.59 3.27 13.34
C ARG A 193 5.85 3.14 12.49
N VAL A 194 6.96 2.88 13.17
CA VAL A 194 8.17 2.31 12.57
C VAL A 194 8.42 0.93 13.18
N THR A 195 8.93 -0.02 12.40
CA THR A 195 9.26 -1.36 12.88
C THR A 195 10.67 -1.74 12.44
N VAL A 196 11.52 -2.11 13.40
CA VAL A 196 12.86 -2.62 13.16
C VAL A 196 12.83 -4.13 13.40
N TYR A 197 13.32 -4.89 12.43
CA TYR A 197 13.41 -6.35 12.50
C TYR A 197 14.86 -6.72 12.74
N LEU A 198 15.11 -7.48 13.80
CA LEU A 198 16.41 -8.00 14.17
C LEU A 198 16.46 -9.51 13.97
N VAL A 199 17.68 -10.03 13.87
CA VAL A 199 17.97 -11.46 13.97
C VAL A 199 19.00 -11.68 15.06
N GLU A 200 18.91 -12.83 15.72
CA GLU A 200 19.90 -13.26 16.68
C GLU A 200 21.20 -13.63 15.95
N THR A 201 22.32 -13.20 16.52
CA THR A 201 23.65 -13.50 16.00
C THR A 201 24.24 -14.74 16.69
N ALA A 202 25.20 -15.41 16.05
CA ALA A 202 25.77 -16.67 16.55
C ALA A 202 26.47 -16.53 17.93
N ASP A 203 26.88 -15.32 18.29
CA ASP A 203 27.47 -14.96 19.59
C ASP A 203 26.42 -14.61 20.66
N GLY A 204 25.13 -14.76 20.37
CA GLY A 204 24.02 -14.47 21.28
C GLY A 204 23.61 -13.00 21.34
N GLY A 205 24.13 -12.17 20.44
CA GLY A 205 23.70 -10.78 20.24
C GLY A 205 22.47 -10.65 19.33
N THR A 206 22.14 -9.41 18.99
CA THR A 206 21.11 -9.10 17.99
C THR A 206 21.67 -8.13 16.96
N ARG A 207 21.28 -8.29 15.70
CA ARG A 207 21.58 -7.31 14.64
C ARG A 207 20.32 -6.94 13.86
N PRO A 208 20.15 -5.67 13.46
CA PRO A 208 19.05 -5.28 12.59
C PRO A 208 19.27 -5.75 11.15
N VAL A 209 18.17 -6.15 10.50
CA VAL A 209 18.15 -6.67 9.11
C VAL A 209 17.18 -5.91 8.22
N TRP A 210 16.07 -5.42 8.78
CA TRP A 210 15.06 -4.68 8.03
C TRP A 210 14.50 -3.55 8.88
N VAL A 211 14.06 -2.49 8.21
CA VAL A 211 13.20 -1.46 8.79
C VAL A 211 12.00 -1.24 7.89
N GLY A 212 10.81 -1.15 8.47
CA GLY A 212 9.57 -0.80 7.80
C GLY A 212 8.94 0.41 8.46
N ALA A 213 8.38 1.32 7.67
CA ALA A 213 7.77 2.54 8.18
C ALA A 213 6.36 2.72 7.61
N SER A 214 5.41 3.17 8.44
CA SER A 214 4.04 3.42 8.01
C SER A 214 3.96 4.63 7.10
N SER A 215 3.34 4.47 5.94
CA SER A 215 3.06 5.58 5.04
C SER A 215 1.65 5.39 4.51
N HIS A 216 0.68 6.12 5.06
CA HIS A 216 -0.72 6.01 4.66
C HIS A 216 -1.20 4.52 4.69
N GLU A 217 -1.95 4.08 3.67
CA GLU A 217 -2.46 2.70 3.57
C GLU A 217 -1.54 1.74 2.79
N TYR A 218 -0.28 2.11 2.53
CA TYR A 218 0.65 1.23 1.82
C TYR A 218 0.93 -0.04 2.66
N THR A 219 1.21 -1.15 1.97
CA THR A 219 1.58 -2.45 2.56
C THR A 219 2.52 -3.21 1.63
N GLY A 220 3.21 -4.21 2.15
CA GLY A 220 4.05 -5.13 1.37
C GLY A 220 5.47 -4.63 1.15
N ASP A 221 6.11 -5.13 0.09
CA ASP A 221 7.56 -5.08 -0.07
C ASP A 221 8.13 -3.66 -0.13
N ASP A 222 7.43 -2.74 -0.77
CA ASP A 222 7.92 -1.38 -1.01
C ASP A 222 8.01 -0.53 0.28
N LEU A 223 7.37 -0.95 1.38
CA LEU A 223 7.42 -0.28 2.68
C LEU A 223 8.71 -0.52 3.47
N ARG A 224 9.44 -1.60 3.18
CA ARG A 224 10.64 -1.97 3.95
C ARG A 224 11.92 -1.63 3.20
N ARG A 225 12.98 -1.38 3.96
CA ARG A 225 14.36 -1.27 3.48
C ARG A 225 15.21 -2.27 4.24
N ARG A 226 16.14 -2.90 3.52
CA ARG A 226 17.14 -3.77 4.15
C ARG A 226 18.13 -2.88 4.91
N TRP A 227 18.69 -3.38 6.00
CA TRP A 227 19.54 -2.56 6.87
C TRP A 227 20.83 -2.07 6.18
N ASP A 228 21.32 -2.84 5.21
CA ASP A 228 22.48 -2.54 4.37
C ASP A 228 22.13 -1.82 3.06
N ASP A 229 20.88 -1.36 2.91
CA ASP A 229 20.51 -0.52 1.78
C ASP A 229 21.32 0.79 1.78
N PRO A 230 22.09 1.11 0.72
CA PRO A 230 22.92 2.31 0.67
C PRO A 230 22.11 3.61 0.72
N GLU A 231 20.81 3.55 0.39
CA GLU A 231 19.90 4.70 0.47
C GLU A 231 19.26 4.87 1.86
N LEU A 232 19.39 3.89 2.76
CA LEU A 232 18.85 3.99 4.11
C LEU A 232 19.74 4.87 5.00
N HIS A 233 19.20 6.01 5.41
CA HIS A 233 19.85 6.92 6.35
C HIS A 233 19.82 6.36 7.77
N ARG A 234 20.96 6.40 8.46
CA ARG A 234 21.14 5.88 9.82
C ARG A 234 22.11 6.77 10.62
N ASP A 235 21.89 6.85 11.92
CA ASP A 235 22.80 7.43 12.91
C ASP A 235 23.25 6.31 13.86
N GLY A 236 24.40 5.68 13.55
CA GLY A 236 24.77 4.41 14.19
C GLY A 236 23.76 3.30 13.92
N ASP A 237 23.21 2.72 14.99
CA ASP A 237 22.17 1.67 14.93
C ASP A 237 20.73 2.24 14.92
N HIS A 238 20.58 3.55 14.77
CA HIS A 238 19.29 4.24 14.76
C HIS A 238 18.86 4.58 13.33
N PRO A 239 17.75 4.02 12.81
CA PRO A 239 17.28 4.35 11.47
C PRO A 239 16.70 5.77 11.46
N MET A 240 17.06 6.56 10.44
CA MET A 240 16.50 7.89 10.25
C MET A 240 15.26 7.82 9.36
N ILE A 241 14.15 8.35 9.85
CA ILE A 241 12.86 8.29 9.19
C ILE A 241 12.35 9.71 9.00
N PHE A 242 11.99 10.07 7.77
CA PHE A 242 11.56 11.41 7.41
C PHE A 242 10.03 11.53 7.53
N VAL A 243 9.56 12.42 8.39
CA VAL A 243 8.13 12.54 8.69
C VAL A 243 7.46 13.55 7.76
N GLY A 244 6.37 13.12 7.14
CA GLY A 244 5.49 13.91 6.31
C GLY A 244 4.79 14.99 7.13
N ALA A 245 4.92 16.24 6.69
CA ALA A 245 4.49 17.37 7.50
C ALA A 245 2.96 17.44 7.62
N GLY A 246 2.47 17.42 8.86
CA GLY A 246 1.06 17.36 9.22
C GLY A 246 0.35 16.03 8.92
N SER A 247 0.81 15.26 7.92
CA SER A 247 0.28 13.93 7.59
C SER A 247 0.82 12.82 8.51
N HIS A 248 1.99 13.08 9.12
CA HIS A 248 2.81 12.15 9.91
C HIS A 248 3.25 10.87 9.20
N SER A 249 3.04 10.77 7.88
CA SER A 249 3.49 9.61 7.12
C SER A 249 5.01 9.47 7.20
N HIS A 250 5.52 8.25 7.27
CA HIS A 250 6.96 8.01 7.35
C HIS A 250 7.55 7.66 6.00
N GLN A 251 8.63 8.36 5.65
CA GLN A 251 9.37 8.19 4.42
C GLN A 251 10.81 7.74 4.71
N MET A 252 11.31 6.81 3.89
CA MET A 252 12.69 6.31 4.01
C MET A 252 13.72 7.31 3.48
N LEU A 253 13.29 8.24 2.62
CA LEU A 253 14.14 9.25 1.99
C LEU A 253 13.57 10.65 2.23
N PRO A 254 14.41 11.69 2.23
CA PRO A 254 13.95 13.05 2.34
C PRO A 254 13.43 13.56 0.98
N GLY A 255 12.28 14.24 0.99
CA GLY A 255 11.79 14.99 -0.15
C GLY A 255 10.30 15.31 -0.13
N ASP A 256 9.82 15.78 -1.28
CA ASP A 256 8.41 16.01 -1.55
C ASP A 256 7.85 14.79 -2.29
N TYR A 257 6.79 14.20 -1.73
CA TYR A 257 6.16 12.98 -2.20
C TYR A 257 4.81 13.28 -2.82
N LEU A 258 4.49 12.59 -3.92
CA LEU A 258 3.21 12.72 -4.59
C LEU A 258 2.30 11.59 -4.14
N ILE A 259 1.43 11.86 -3.18
CA ILE A 259 0.50 10.88 -2.66
C ILE A 259 -0.75 10.88 -3.51
N GLN A 260 -1.12 9.69 -4.00
CA GLN A 260 -2.41 9.45 -4.64
C GLN A 260 -3.30 8.74 -3.63
N VAL A 261 -4.34 9.42 -3.16
CA VAL A 261 -5.32 8.80 -2.26
C VAL A 261 -6.40 8.13 -3.09
N ASP A 262 -6.52 6.81 -2.98
CA ASP A 262 -7.63 6.02 -3.54
C ASP A 262 -8.84 6.14 -2.59
N PRO A 263 -9.95 6.78 -3.00
CA PRO A 263 -11.08 6.99 -2.10
C PRO A 263 -11.71 5.67 -1.64
N ALA A 264 -12.08 5.55 -0.35
CA ALA A 264 -12.63 4.33 0.25
C ALA A 264 -13.78 3.71 -0.57
N VAL A 265 -14.71 4.55 -1.03
CA VAL A 265 -15.87 4.17 -1.85
C VAL A 265 -15.47 3.55 -3.21
N LEU A 266 -14.29 3.91 -3.75
CA LEU A 266 -13.79 3.41 -5.02
C LEU A 266 -12.88 2.19 -4.86
N ARG A 267 -12.50 1.78 -3.63
CA ARG A 267 -11.58 0.65 -3.41
C ARG A 267 -12.08 -0.66 -4.03
N GLY A 268 -13.40 -0.92 -3.97
CA GLY A 268 -14.00 -2.13 -4.55
C GLY A 268 -13.90 -2.14 -6.08
N VAL A 269 -14.24 -1.00 -6.71
CA VAL A 269 -14.16 -0.83 -8.18
C VAL A 269 -12.72 -0.87 -8.66
N VAL A 270 -11.80 -0.20 -7.95
CA VAL A 270 -10.37 -0.21 -8.25
C VAL A 270 -9.78 -1.62 -8.07
N ARG A 271 -10.17 -2.37 -7.03
CA ARG A 271 -9.75 -3.78 -6.86
C ARG A 271 -10.27 -4.66 -8.00
N ALA A 272 -11.55 -4.54 -8.36
CA ALA A 272 -12.12 -5.28 -9.47
C ALA A 272 -11.44 -4.93 -10.80
N TRP A 273 -11.20 -3.63 -11.05
CA TRP A 273 -10.47 -3.16 -12.21
C TRP A 273 -9.01 -3.65 -12.23
N ARG A 274 -8.30 -3.62 -11.10
CA ARG A 274 -6.94 -4.17 -10.95
C ARG A 274 -6.92 -5.67 -11.20
N ALA A 275 -7.88 -6.43 -10.67
CA ALA A 275 -7.97 -7.87 -10.91
C ALA A 275 -8.23 -8.19 -12.39
N VAL A 276 -9.13 -7.44 -13.03
CA VAL A 276 -9.43 -7.58 -14.47
C VAL A 276 -8.22 -7.19 -15.32
N THR A 277 -7.58 -6.06 -15.04
CA THR A 277 -6.42 -5.58 -15.81
C THR A 277 -5.17 -6.42 -15.60
N GLN A 278 -4.91 -6.94 -14.40
CA GLN A 278 -3.83 -7.91 -14.15
C GLN A 278 -4.04 -9.22 -14.92
N ARG A 279 -5.30 -9.63 -15.11
CA ARG A 279 -5.64 -10.84 -15.86
C ARG A 279 -5.59 -10.65 -17.37
N LEU A 280 -5.86 -9.45 -17.87
CA LEU A 280 -5.85 -9.12 -19.30
C LEU A 280 -4.50 -8.59 -19.80
N PHE A 281 -3.69 -7.95 -18.94
CA PHE A 281 -2.41 -7.33 -19.32
C PHE A 281 -1.32 -7.63 -18.26
N PRO A 282 -0.80 -8.87 -18.21
CA PRO A 282 0.17 -9.29 -17.19
C PRO A 282 1.52 -8.54 -17.24
N SER A 283 1.85 -7.92 -18.38
CA SER A 283 3.18 -7.37 -18.68
C SER A 283 3.26 -5.84 -18.83
N THR A 284 2.14 -5.09 -18.73
CA THR A 284 2.15 -3.62 -18.88
C THR A 284 1.96 -2.93 -17.53
N SER A 285 2.92 -3.15 -16.63
CA SER A 285 2.86 -2.74 -15.22
C SER A 285 2.92 -1.22 -14.99
N ALA A 286 3.22 -0.39 -15.98
CA ALA A 286 3.37 1.06 -15.77
C ALA A 286 2.03 1.84 -15.79
N ILE A 287 1.05 1.40 -16.58
CA ILE A 287 -0.17 2.17 -16.88
C ILE A 287 -1.28 1.93 -15.84
N VAL A 288 -1.31 0.74 -15.22
CA VAL A 288 -2.33 0.34 -14.21
C VAL A 288 -1.90 0.69 -12.77
N ARG A 289 -0.62 0.99 -12.54
CA ARG A 289 -0.07 1.25 -11.20
C ARG A 289 -0.32 2.66 -10.68
N HIS A 290 -0.56 3.62 -11.57
CA HIS A 290 -0.97 4.97 -11.19
C HIS A 290 -2.49 5.00 -11.11
N GLY A 291 -3.04 5.04 -9.90
CA GLY A 291 -4.48 5.18 -9.69
C GLY A 291 -5.01 6.48 -10.31
N ILE A 292 -6.32 6.56 -10.49
CA ILE A 292 -7.01 7.83 -10.75
C ILE A 292 -7.11 8.57 -9.40
N GLY A 293 -5.95 8.89 -8.81
CA GLY A 293 -5.86 9.52 -7.51
C GLY A 293 -5.61 11.03 -7.64
N VAL A 294 -6.22 11.82 -6.75
CA VAL A 294 -5.86 13.23 -6.61
C VAL A 294 -4.46 13.30 -6.02
N PRO A 295 -3.52 13.97 -6.67
CA PRO A 295 -2.17 14.10 -6.16
C PRO A 295 -2.08 15.21 -5.12
N PHE A 296 -1.77 14.80 -3.90
CA PHE A 296 -1.39 15.68 -2.81
C PHE A 296 0.11 15.60 -2.60
N VAL A 297 0.68 16.67 -2.04
CA VAL A 297 2.11 16.71 -1.74
C VAL A 297 2.27 16.44 -0.26
N ASP A 298 3.07 15.45 0.04
CA ASP A 298 3.52 15.15 1.40
C ASP A 298 4.97 15.59 1.55
N TYR A 299 5.23 16.42 2.55
CA TYR A 299 6.52 17.09 2.72
C TYR A 299 7.33 16.40 3.80
N ALA A 300 8.24 15.51 3.40
CA ALA A 300 9.13 14.78 4.30
C ALA A 300 10.57 15.25 4.07
N ARG A 301 10.86 16.54 4.24
CA ARG A 301 12.12 17.17 3.79
C ARG A 301 13.29 16.94 4.73
N GLY A 302 13.02 16.69 6.01
CA GLY A 302 14.03 16.47 7.03
C GLY A 302 14.88 17.70 7.38
N ASP A 303 14.35 18.92 7.19
CA ASP A 303 15.04 20.19 7.47
C ASP A 303 14.58 20.88 8.78
N GLY A 304 13.83 20.16 9.60
CA GLY A 304 13.27 20.59 10.89
C GLY A 304 13.84 19.85 12.09
N VAL A 305 13.02 19.75 13.14
CA VAL A 305 13.38 19.12 14.42
C VAL A 305 13.67 17.62 14.23
N ARG A 306 14.67 17.09 14.94
CA ARG A 306 14.95 15.67 15.10
C ARG A 306 14.44 15.19 16.45
N VAL A 307 13.69 14.10 16.45
CA VAL A 307 13.20 13.42 17.64
C VAL A 307 13.88 12.07 17.76
N GLY A 308 14.53 11.82 18.90
CA GLY A 308 15.25 10.59 19.20
C GLY A 308 16.71 10.79 19.56
N PRO A 309 17.53 9.73 19.55
CA PRO A 309 18.94 9.78 19.93
C PRO A 309 19.70 10.87 19.16
N GLY A 310 20.39 11.75 19.89
CA GLY A 310 21.16 12.86 19.31
C GLY A 310 20.33 14.00 18.67
N GLY A 311 19.00 13.98 18.78
CA GLY A 311 18.10 15.02 18.30
C GLY A 311 17.81 16.12 19.34
N GLU A 312 17.06 17.15 18.93
CA GLU A 312 16.64 18.23 19.82
C GLU A 312 15.58 17.79 20.84
N ARG A 313 14.80 16.74 20.54
CA ARG A 313 13.81 16.16 21.46
C ARG A 313 14.18 14.71 21.77
N ALA A 314 14.32 14.39 23.05
CA ALA A 314 14.64 13.03 23.51
C ALA A 314 13.39 12.15 23.65
N TRP A 315 13.57 10.84 23.45
CA TRP A 315 12.52 9.86 23.66
C TRP A 315 12.25 9.56 25.15
N SER A 316 10.97 9.41 25.48
CA SER A 316 10.46 8.76 26.68
C SER A 316 9.76 7.47 26.26
N PRO A 317 10.38 6.29 26.45
CA PRO A 317 9.84 5.03 25.98
C PRO A 317 8.78 4.45 26.93
N VAL A 318 7.68 3.94 26.38
CA VAL A 318 6.64 3.22 27.12
C VAL A 318 6.47 1.82 26.52
N LEU A 319 6.64 0.77 27.32
CA LEU A 319 6.44 -0.60 26.84
C LEU A 319 4.93 -0.91 26.77
N ILE A 320 4.48 -1.49 25.65
CA ILE A 320 3.12 -1.96 25.44
C ILE A 320 3.09 -3.35 24.81
N ASP A 321 1.99 -4.06 25.02
CA ASP A 321 1.74 -5.41 24.53
C ASP A 321 0.24 -5.64 24.31
N ASP A 322 -0.15 -6.90 24.07
CA ASP A 322 -1.54 -7.30 23.85
C ASP A 322 -2.44 -7.22 25.10
N ASP A 323 -1.84 -7.13 26.29
CA ASP A 323 -2.52 -7.11 27.58
C ASP A 323 -2.55 -5.72 28.23
N THR A 324 -1.84 -4.76 27.65
CA THR A 324 -1.91 -3.34 28.02
C THR A 324 -3.36 -2.85 27.98
N SER A 325 -3.84 -2.34 29.13
CA SER A 325 -5.28 -2.22 29.41
C SER A 325 -6.02 -1.35 28.40
N TRP A 326 -5.46 -0.20 28.02
CA TRP A 326 -6.09 0.74 27.09
C TRP A 326 -5.94 0.29 25.63
N VAL A 327 -4.82 -0.37 25.29
CA VAL A 327 -4.57 -0.94 23.96
C VAL A 327 -5.61 -2.00 23.63
N ARG A 328 -5.92 -2.86 24.61
CA ARG A 328 -6.95 -3.90 24.48
C ARG A 328 -8.37 -3.35 24.68
N GLY A 329 -8.53 -2.47 25.66
CA GLY A 329 -9.81 -2.08 26.24
C GLY A 329 -10.56 -0.97 25.53
N PHE A 330 -9.92 -0.22 24.61
CA PHE A 330 -10.59 0.84 23.85
C PHE A 330 -10.53 0.60 22.34
N ARG A 331 -11.71 0.44 21.72
CA ARG A 331 -11.86 0.21 20.27
C ARG A 331 -12.38 1.43 19.52
N GLY A 332 -12.68 2.52 20.23
CA GLY A 332 -13.21 3.75 19.67
C GLY A 332 -12.18 4.56 18.88
N LEU A 333 -12.62 5.73 18.41
CA LEU A 333 -11.76 6.69 17.74
C LEU A 333 -11.05 7.57 18.77
N TRP A 334 -9.77 7.86 18.53
CA TRP A 334 -8.92 8.68 19.39
C TRP A 334 -9.11 10.18 19.20
N GLY A 335 -10.09 10.58 18.40
CA GLY A 335 -10.47 11.97 18.14
C GLY A 335 -11.88 12.05 17.57
N ARG A 336 -12.33 13.25 17.19
CA ARG A 336 -13.69 13.49 16.72
C ARG A 336 -14.11 12.57 15.56
N ASP A 337 -15.30 11.96 15.68
CA ASP A 337 -15.98 11.36 14.54
C ASP A 337 -16.67 12.47 13.72
N THR A 338 -16.20 12.71 12.49
CA THR A 338 -16.81 13.67 11.56
C THR A 338 -17.88 13.03 10.70
N ARG A 339 -18.04 11.70 10.78
CA ARG A 339 -18.88 10.87 9.92
C ARG A 339 -18.52 11.00 8.44
N ASP A 340 -17.26 11.34 8.16
CA ASP A 340 -16.73 11.33 6.80
C ASP A 340 -16.73 9.92 6.24
N TRP A 341 -17.62 9.64 5.28
CA TRP A 341 -17.73 8.34 4.62
C TRP A 341 -16.50 7.98 3.76
N PHE A 342 -15.57 8.93 3.55
CA PHE A 342 -14.27 8.67 2.92
C PHE A 342 -13.16 8.39 3.93
N ASP A 343 -13.47 8.40 5.24
CA ASP A 343 -12.54 8.22 6.36
C ASP A 343 -11.37 9.21 6.40
N GLY A 344 -11.36 10.23 5.54
CA GLY A 344 -10.27 11.18 5.43
C GLY A 344 -10.23 12.07 6.66
N GLU A 345 -11.33 12.72 7.00
CA GLU A 345 -11.42 13.64 8.16
C GLU A 345 -11.94 12.96 9.42
N ARG A 346 -11.99 11.64 9.44
CA ARG A 346 -12.41 10.84 10.58
C ARG A 346 -11.18 10.42 11.38
N ALA A 347 -11.19 10.68 12.69
CA ALA A 347 -10.08 10.33 13.56
C ALA A 347 -9.72 8.83 13.47
N PRO A 348 -8.45 8.46 13.69
CA PRO A 348 -8.05 7.06 13.71
C PRO A 348 -8.48 6.38 15.00
N SER A 349 -8.50 5.05 14.98
CA SER A 349 -8.52 4.23 16.19
C SER A 349 -7.11 4.05 16.75
N GLY A 350 -7.01 3.38 17.90
CA GLY A 350 -5.73 3.13 18.56
C GLY A 350 -4.78 2.25 17.75
N PRO A 351 -3.58 1.96 18.29
CA PRO A 351 -2.56 1.20 17.57
C PRO A 351 -3.01 -0.22 17.20
N ARG A 352 -3.89 -0.84 18.01
CA ARG A 352 -4.36 -2.23 17.83
C ARG A 352 -5.53 -2.39 16.87
N TYR A 353 -6.40 -1.40 16.76
CA TYR A 353 -7.69 -1.56 16.07
C TYR A 353 -7.82 -0.65 14.85
N GLU A 354 -8.62 -1.09 13.89
CA GLU A 354 -9.13 -0.27 12.80
C GLU A 354 -10.40 0.49 13.24
N ARG A 355 -10.85 1.44 12.41
CA ARG A 355 -12.06 2.26 12.69
C ARG A 355 -13.36 1.46 12.85
N ASP A 356 -13.39 0.23 12.33
CA ASP A 356 -14.50 -0.72 12.48
C ASP A 356 -14.35 -1.64 13.70
N GLY A 357 -13.28 -1.47 14.48
CA GLY A 357 -12.99 -2.26 15.67
C GLY A 357 -12.33 -3.62 15.38
N THR A 358 -12.06 -3.96 14.12
CA THR A 358 -11.26 -5.14 13.76
C THR A 358 -9.81 -4.93 14.17
N VAL A 359 -9.06 -6.03 14.36
CA VAL A 359 -7.63 -5.92 14.71
C VAL A 359 -6.86 -5.48 13.47
N ARG A 360 -6.07 -4.42 13.62
CA ARG A 360 -5.21 -3.88 12.57
C ARG A 360 -4.26 -4.95 12.08
N ALA A 361 -4.17 -5.13 10.77
CA ALA A 361 -3.34 -6.19 10.15
C ALA A 361 -1.88 -6.11 10.62
N SER A 362 -1.36 -4.90 10.75
CA SER A 362 0.01 -4.67 11.18
C SER A 362 0.26 -4.75 12.69
N TRP A 363 -0.80 -4.88 13.49
CA TRP A 363 -0.73 -5.31 14.88
C TRP A 363 -0.78 -6.83 14.99
N ALA A 364 -1.67 -7.48 14.23
CA ALA A 364 -1.87 -8.92 14.25
C ALA A 364 -0.72 -9.72 13.61
N ASP A 365 -0.22 -9.24 12.46
CA ASP A 365 0.80 -9.89 11.66
C ASP A 365 1.81 -8.85 11.13
N PRO A 366 2.83 -8.50 11.95
CA PRO A 366 3.84 -7.51 11.59
C PRO A 366 4.67 -7.94 10.38
N LEU A 367 4.91 -9.24 10.19
CA LEU A 367 5.73 -9.77 9.09
C LEU A 367 4.99 -9.62 7.75
N SER A 368 3.71 -10.00 7.69
CA SER A 368 2.89 -9.86 6.49
C SER A 368 2.72 -8.40 6.07
N TRP A 369 2.55 -7.49 7.05
CA TRP A 369 2.39 -6.06 6.77
C TRP A 369 3.49 -5.47 5.88
N VAL A 370 4.75 -5.90 6.09
CA VAL A 370 5.89 -5.49 5.26
C VAL A 370 6.32 -6.56 4.27
N GLY A 371 5.62 -7.71 4.15
CA GLY A 371 5.95 -8.78 3.20
C GLY A 371 7.15 -9.67 3.56
N LEU A 372 7.46 -9.84 4.85
CA LEU A 372 8.61 -10.63 5.33
C LEU A 372 8.36 -12.13 5.52
N HIS A 373 7.11 -12.63 5.51
CA HIS A 373 6.83 -14.08 5.65
C HIS A 373 7.57 -14.97 4.64
N LYS A 374 7.83 -14.45 3.45
CA LYS A 374 8.55 -15.15 2.38
C LYS A 374 10.07 -14.98 2.44
N VAL A 375 10.59 -14.25 3.42
CA VAL A 375 12.00 -13.88 3.52
C VAL A 375 12.60 -14.59 4.71
N ALA A 376 13.55 -15.48 4.45
CA ALA A 376 14.31 -16.13 5.50
C ALA A 376 15.12 -15.09 6.31
N PRO A 377 15.20 -15.22 7.64
CA PRO A 377 15.89 -14.25 8.50
C PRO A 377 17.41 -14.23 8.31
N SER A 378 18.00 -15.33 7.85
CA SER A 378 19.43 -15.43 7.59
C SER A 378 19.71 -16.33 6.38
N GLU A 379 20.90 -16.20 5.80
CA GLU A 379 21.36 -17.11 4.74
C GLU A 379 21.36 -18.57 5.22
N THR A 380 21.75 -18.84 6.47
CA THR A 380 21.69 -20.19 7.05
C THR A 380 20.27 -20.73 7.08
N ALA A 381 19.29 -19.92 7.47
CA ALA A 381 17.88 -20.30 7.42
C ALA A 381 17.41 -20.53 5.98
N ALA A 382 17.77 -19.64 5.04
CA ALA A 382 17.44 -19.79 3.62
C ALA A 382 17.97 -21.10 3.03
N ARG A 383 19.22 -21.47 3.37
CA ARG A 383 19.83 -22.74 2.95
C ARG A 383 19.13 -23.94 3.57
N ALA A 384 18.72 -23.85 4.84
CA ALA A 384 17.96 -24.92 5.51
C ALA A 384 16.59 -25.15 4.85
N GLU A 385 15.88 -24.07 4.49
CA GLU A 385 14.61 -24.14 3.75
C GLU A 385 14.81 -24.71 2.34
N LEU A 386 15.86 -24.29 1.62
CA LEU A 386 16.17 -24.85 0.29
C LEU A 386 16.51 -26.35 0.37
N LEU A 387 17.25 -26.77 1.40
CA LEU A 387 17.51 -28.19 1.67
C LEU A 387 16.22 -28.96 1.99
N ALA A 388 15.26 -28.36 2.68
CA ALA A 388 13.96 -28.97 2.92
C ALA A 388 13.15 -29.12 1.63
N HIS A 389 13.14 -28.10 0.77
CA HIS A 389 12.51 -28.15 -0.55
C HIS A 389 13.12 -29.23 -1.45
N VAL A 390 14.44 -29.41 -1.42
CA VAL A 390 15.12 -30.51 -2.14
C VAL A 390 14.63 -31.88 -1.67
N ARG A 391 14.44 -32.08 -0.36
CA ARG A 391 13.87 -33.34 0.17
C ARG A 391 12.42 -33.55 -0.27
N GLU A 392 11.60 -32.50 -0.26
CA GLU A 392 10.22 -32.57 -0.77
C GLU A 392 10.18 -32.96 -2.26
N LEU A 393 11.09 -32.41 -3.08
CA LEU A 393 11.20 -32.78 -4.49
C LEU A 393 11.63 -34.24 -4.65
N GLU A 394 12.55 -34.75 -3.82
CA GLU A 394 12.93 -36.16 -3.82
C GLU A 394 11.74 -37.08 -3.52
N GLU A 395 10.96 -36.77 -2.49
CA GLU A 395 9.74 -37.51 -2.15
C GLU A 395 8.73 -37.51 -3.31
N ARG A 396 8.51 -36.35 -3.94
CA ARG A 396 7.62 -36.23 -5.11
C ARG A 396 8.11 -37.02 -6.32
N ILE A 397 9.42 -37.10 -6.53
CA ILE A 397 10.03 -37.91 -7.61
C ILE A 397 9.80 -39.39 -7.34
N ASP A 398 10.02 -39.86 -6.10
CA ASP A 398 9.80 -41.26 -5.73
C ASP A 398 8.33 -41.66 -5.87
N GLU A 399 7.41 -40.79 -5.44
CA GLU A 399 5.97 -40.98 -5.64
C GLU A 399 5.60 -41.05 -7.14
N ALA A 400 6.20 -40.19 -7.97
CA ALA A 400 5.96 -40.20 -9.39
C ALA A 400 6.53 -41.46 -10.06
N ASP A 401 7.71 -41.92 -9.66
CA ASP A 401 8.32 -43.13 -10.18
C ASP A 401 7.45 -44.36 -9.85
N ALA A 402 6.91 -44.44 -8.63
CA ALA A 402 5.93 -45.48 -8.25
C ALA A 402 4.62 -45.39 -9.06
N ASP A 403 4.11 -44.17 -9.28
CA ASP A 403 2.88 -43.94 -10.05
C ASP A 403 3.04 -44.28 -11.55
N ILE A 404 4.19 -43.95 -12.12
CA ILE A 404 4.57 -44.29 -13.50
C ILE A 404 4.53 -45.81 -13.68
N VAL A 405 5.07 -46.59 -12.74
CA VAL A 405 5.02 -48.06 -12.78
C VAL A 405 3.57 -48.56 -12.75
N ARG A 406 2.75 -48.07 -11.81
CA ARG A 406 1.33 -48.48 -11.69
C ARG A 406 0.53 -48.18 -12.96
N ARG A 407 0.67 -46.98 -13.52
CA ARG A 407 -0.03 -46.54 -14.74
C ARG A 407 0.41 -47.32 -15.97
N ARG A 408 1.72 -47.59 -16.10
CA ARG A 408 2.25 -48.44 -17.16
C ARG A 408 1.65 -49.85 -17.11
N ASP A 409 1.53 -50.42 -15.92
CA ASP A 409 0.91 -51.74 -15.75
C ASP A 409 -0.60 -51.72 -16.00
N GLU A 410 -1.30 -50.64 -15.66
CA GLU A 410 -2.71 -50.44 -16.04
C GLU A 410 -2.89 -50.44 -17.56
N ILE A 411 -2.10 -49.63 -18.29
CA ILE A 411 -2.15 -49.59 -19.76
C ILE A 411 -1.90 -50.98 -20.33
N ARG A 412 -0.90 -51.71 -19.84
CA ARG A 412 -0.60 -53.08 -20.29
C ARG A 412 -1.75 -54.05 -20.02
N ARG A 413 -2.40 -53.96 -18.85
CA ARG A 413 -3.59 -54.77 -18.52
C ARG A 413 -4.76 -54.46 -19.45
N LEU A 414 -5.03 -53.18 -19.69
CA LEU A 414 -6.11 -52.73 -20.58
C LEU A 414 -5.85 -53.15 -22.03
N ALA A 415 -4.61 -53.00 -22.51
CA ALA A 415 -4.20 -53.42 -23.85
C ALA A 415 -4.36 -54.95 -24.02
N SER A 416 -3.96 -55.73 -23.02
CA SER A 416 -4.15 -57.19 -23.02
C SER A 416 -5.63 -57.57 -23.08
N ALA A 417 -6.49 -56.85 -22.35
CA ALA A 417 -7.94 -57.06 -22.39
C ALA A 417 -8.56 -56.68 -23.75
N ASP A 418 -8.12 -55.56 -24.34
CA ASP A 418 -8.57 -55.12 -25.67
C ASP A 418 -8.27 -56.17 -26.75
N ILE A 419 -7.06 -56.75 -26.76
CA ILE A 419 -6.66 -57.82 -27.71
C ILE A 419 -7.65 -58.99 -27.71
N VAL A 420 -8.14 -59.40 -26.53
CA VAL A 420 -9.10 -60.51 -26.41
C VAL A 420 -10.49 -60.08 -26.87
N LEU A 421 -10.93 -58.87 -26.49
CA LEU A 421 -12.27 -58.36 -26.82
C LEU A 421 -12.44 -58.10 -28.32
N GLN A 422 -11.38 -57.67 -29.01
CA GLN A 422 -11.40 -57.45 -30.47
C GLN A 422 -11.73 -58.71 -31.27
N ARG A 423 -11.40 -59.90 -30.75
CA ARG A 423 -11.66 -61.19 -31.43
C ARG A 423 -13.12 -61.65 -31.36
N ARG A 424 -13.98 -60.94 -30.62
CA ARG A 424 -15.38 -61.31 -30.40
C ARG A 424 -16.32 -60.26 -30.98
N ALA A 425 -17.12 -60.65 -31.98
CA ALA A 425 -18.06 -59.75 -32.67
C ALA A 425 -19.04 -59.04 -31.71
N HIS A 426 -19.52 -59.72 -30.67
CA HIS A 426 -20.45 -59.15 -29.67
C HIS A 426 -19.77 -58.21 -28.64
N ALA A 427 -18.44 -58.12 -28.63
CA ALA A 427 -17.69 -57.34 -27.63
C ALA A 427 -17.08 -56.04 -28.19
N ALA A 428 -17.43 -55.65 -29.42
CA ALA A 428 -16.86 -54.49 -30.12
C ALA A 428 -16.99 -53.17 -29.34
N SER A 429 -18.14 -52.95 -28.68
CA SER A 429 -18.38 -51.77 -27.84
C SER A 429 -17.40 -51.71 -26.65
N ARG A 430 -17.20 -52.83 -25.95
CA ARG A 430 -16.25 -52.93 -24.83
C ARG A 430 -14.80 -52.77 -25.27
N ALA A 431 -14.44 -53.28 -26.44
CA ALA A 431 -13.10 -53.07 -27.02
C ALA A 431 -12.84 -51.58 -27.31
N ARG A 432 -13.83 -50.85 -27.82
CA ARG A 432 -13.73 -49.40 -28.04
C ARG A 432 -13.52 -48.64 -26.72
N GLU A 433 -14.30 -48.96 -25.69
CA GLU A 433 -14.15 -48.36 -24.35
C GLU A 433 -12.74 -48.58 -23.79
N LYS A 434 -12.16 -49.78 -23.96
CA LYS A 434 -10.77 -50.06 -23.53
C LYS A 434 -9.75 -49.21 -24.29
N ARG A 435 -9.91 -49.01 -25.60
CA ARG A 435 -9.01 -48.13 -26.37
C ARG A 435 -9.11 -46.66 -25.95
N GLU A 436 -10.31 -46.17 -25.65
CA GLU A 436 -10.49 -44.81 -25.15
C GLU A 436 -9.80 -44.63 -23.79
N ARG A 437 -9.95 -45.60 -22.87
CA ARG A 437 -9.25 -45.58 -21.57
C ARG A 437 -7.73 -45.72 -21.72
N ILE A 438 -7.23 -46.55 -22.65
CA ILE A 438 -5.79 -46.65 -22.95
C ILE A 438 -5.24 -45.30 -23.40
N ALA A 439 -5.89 -44.65 -24.38
CA ALA A 439 -5.43 -43.37 -24.89
C ALA A 439 -5.44 -42.27 -23.81
N GLU A 440 -6.41 -42.31 -22.89
CA GLU A 440 -6.43 -41.45 -21.72
C GLU A 440 -5.29 -41.76 -20.75
N ALA A 441 -5.11 -43.02 -20.36
CA ALA A 441 -4.05 -43.44 -19.45
C ALA A 441 -2.64 -43.15 -20.01
N GLU A 442 -2.44 -43.26 -21.33
CA GLU A 442 -1.20 -42.86 -22.00
C GLU A 442 -0.92 -41.35 -21.89
N ARG A 443 -1.96 -40.50 -22.04
CA ARG A 443 -1.81 -39.05 -21.84
C ARG A 443 -1.49 -38.73 -20.39
N GLU A 444 -2.16 -39.37 -19.44
CA GLU A 444 -1.88 -39.23 -18.01
C GLU A 444 -0.46 -39.69 -17.67
N LEU A 445 -0.01 -40.83 -18.20
CA LEU A 445 1.35 -41.33 -18.01
C LEU A 445 2.40 -40.37 -18.61
N ALA A 446 2.16 -39.84 -19.81
CA ALA A 446 3.04 -38.86 -20.43
C ALA A 446 3.10 -37.54 -19.63
N ALA A 447 1.97 -37.08 -19.08
CA ALA A 447 1.94 -35.93 -18.18
C ALA A 447 2.76 -36.20 -16.92
N ARG A 448 2.62 -37.39 -16.32
CA ARG A 448 3.37 -37.75 -15.11
C ARG A 448 4.87 -37.85 -15.34
N HIS A 449 5.29 -38.39 -16.50
CA HIS A 449 6.70 -38.36 -16.90
C HIS A 449 7.25 -36.94 -17.02
N ARG A 450 6.47 -35.99 -17.56
CA ARG A 450 6.89 -34.59 -17.65
C ARG A 450 7.03 -33.94 -16.27
N GLU A 451 6.06 -34.11 -15.38
CA GLU A 451 6.12 -33.60 -14.01
C GLU A 451 7.36 -34.12 -13.27
N ARG A 452 7.59 -35.43 -13.33
CA ARG A 452 8.76 -36.08 -12.74
C ARG A 452 10.08 -35.53 -13.30
N ALA A 453 10.16 -35.29 -14.61
CA ALA A 453 11.35 -34.72 -15.23
C ALA A 453 11.60 -33.28 -14.78
N LEU A 454 10.55 -32.45 -14.68
CA LEU A 454 10.65 -31.07 -14.19
C LEU A 454 11.11 -31.02 -12.73
N TRP A 455 10.58 -31.88 -11.86
CA TRP A 455 11.02 -31.95 -10.46
C TRP A 455 12.47 -32.43 -10.32
N ALA A 456 12.90 -33.39 -11.15
CA ALA A 456 14.28 -33.83 -11.14
C ALA A 456 15.25 -32.72 -11.59
N ASP A 457 14.90 -32.01 -12.66
CA ASP A 457 15.66 -30.85 -13.15
C ASP A 457 15.73 -29.74 -12.09
N GLU A 458 14.60 -29.40 -11.47
CA GLU A 458 14.54 -28.40 -10.38
C GLU A 458 15.41 -28.81 -9.18
N ARG A 459 15.32 -30.07 -8.74
CA ARG A 459 16.14 -30.61 -7.64
C ARG A 459 17.63 -30.52 -7.94
N ASP A 460 18.02 -30.86 -9.17
CA ASP A 460 19.44 -30.88 -9.56
C ASP A 460 20.02 -29.45 -9.60
N ASN A 461 19.25 -28.47 -10.12
CA ASN A 461 19.62 -27.05 -10.03
C ASN A 461 19.79 -26.58 -8.57
N HIS A 462 18.85 -26.93 -7.67
CA HIS A 462 18.94 -26.54 -6.26
C HIS A 462 20.11 -27.20 -5.53
N ARG A 463 20.42 -28.46 -5.85
CA ARG A 463 21.61 -29.15 -5.31
C ARG A 463 22.90 -28.52 -5.80
N GLU A 464 22.97 -28.11 -7.06
CA GLU A 464 24.13 -27.40 -7.61
C GLU A 464 24.34 -26.06 -6.90
N ALA A 465 23.28 -25.26 -6.71
CA ALA A 465 23.36 -24.00 -5.98
C ALA A 465 23.82 -24.18 -4.51
N LEU A 466 23.34 -25.23 -3.85
CA LEU A 466 23.78 -25.59 -2.49
C LEU A 466 25.25 -26.02 -2.46
N ALA A 467 25.71 -26.77 -3.45
CA ALA A 467 27.08 -27.27 -3.53
C ALA A 467 28.10 -26.20 -3.95
N SER A 468 27.71 -25.27 -4.82
CA SER A 468 28.56 -24.16 -5.27
C SER A 468 28.77 -23.09 -4.20
N GLY A 469 27.94 -23.08 -3.16
CA GLY A 469 27.94 -22.03 -2.15
C GLY A 469 27.37 -20.72 -2.66
N GLU A 470 26.55 -20.74 -3.71
CA GLU A 470 25.87 -19.55 -4.24
C GLU A 470 25.09 -18.83 -3.14
N SER A 471 25.20 -17.50 -3.10
CA SER A 471 24.46 -16.70 -2.12
C SER A 471 22.97 -16.74 -2.44
N LEU A 472 22.18 -17.15 -1.44
CA LEU A 472 20.72 -17.12 -1.52
C LEU A 472 20.14 -15.75 -1.14
N GLU A 473 20.99 -14.79 -0.79
CA GLU A 473 20.57 -13.42 -0.49
C GLU A 473 20.50 -12.58 -1.76
N HIS A 474 19.34 -11.97 -1.99
CA HIS A 474 19.22 -10.95 -3.02
C HIS A 474 19.84 -9.62 -2.58
N GLY A 475 20.21 -8.79 -3.57
CA GLY A 475 20.67 -7.42 -3.32
C GLY A 475 19.65 -6.60 -2.53
N PRO A 476 20.09 -5.54 -1.82
CA PRO A 476 19.29 -4.89 -0.78
C PRO A 476 18.01 -4.21 -1.25
N GLN A 477 17.91 -3.93 -2.55
CA GLN A 477 16.76 -3.29 -3.19
C GLN A 477 16.00 -4.24 -4.13
N ALA A 478 16.36 -5.53 -4.21
CA ALA A 478 15.78 -6.47 -5.16
C ALA A 478 14.27 -6.75 -4.93
N HIS A 479 13.79 -6.53 -3.70
CA HIS A 479 12.38 -6.66 -3.37
C HIS A 479 11.53 -5.45 -3.78
N LEU A 480 12.16 -4.30 -4.08
CA LEU A 480 11.47 -3.07 -4.44
C LEU A 480 10.92 -3.18 -5.87
N ARG A 481 9.60 -3.08 -6.00
CA ARG A 481 8.90 -3.14 -7.29
C ARG A 481 8.43 -1.78 -7.75
N SER A 482 8.03 -0.95 -6.80
CA SER A 482 7.54 0.41 -6.99
C SER A 482 7.87 1.22 -5.74
N PRO A 483 9.16 1.46 -5.44
CA PRO A 483 9.55 2.16 -4.24
C PRO A 483 8.92 3.55 -4.22
N HIS A 484 8.41 3.95 -3.06
CA HIS A 484 7.91 5.30 -2.86
C HIS A 484 9.09 6.25 -2.82
N LEU A 485 9.30 6.98 -3.91
CA LEU A 485 10.42 7.90 -4.10
C LEU A 485 9.92 9.34 -4.17
N PRO A 486 10.69 10.31 -3.65
CA PRO A 486 10.33 11.71 -3.72
C PRO A 486 10.35 12.17 -5.18
N TYR A 487 9.31 12.90 -5.62
CA TYR A 487 9.29 13.46 -6.98
C TYR A 487 10.14 14.73 -7.09
N ALA A 488 10.42 15.38 -5.96
CA ALA A 488 11.29 16.54 -5.89
C ALA A 488 12.04 16.58 -4.56
N SER A 489 13.29 17.01 -4.59
CA SER A 489 14.11 17.24 -3.39
C SER A 489 13.80 18.58 -2.69
N GLY A 490 12.62 19.17 -2.92
CA GLY A 490 12.25 20.50 -2.40
C GLY A 490 12.97 21.70 -3.06
N LYS A 491 13.99 21.48 -3.90
CA LYS A 491 14.80 22.55 -4.56
C LYS A 491 14.31 22.96 -5.96
N GLN A 492 13.36 22.24 -6.54
CA GLN A 492 12.84 22.52 -7.88
C GLN A 492 11.97 23.79 -7.84
N ARG A 493 12.39 24.86 -8.52
CA ARG A 493 11.58 26.07 -8.73
C ARG A 493 10.85 25.96 -10.08
N PRO A 494 9.52 25.75 -10.11
CA PRO A 494 8.78 25.78 -11.35
C PRO A 494 8.97 27.13 -12.05
N THR A 495 8.99 27.13 -13.38
CA THR A 495 9.05 28.37 -14.15
C THR A 495 7.85 29.26 -13.82
N ARG A 496 8.02 30.60 -13.86
CA ARG A 496 6.91 31.55 -13.62
C ARG A 496 5.71 31.26 -14.54
N PHE A 497 5.98 30.87 -15.78
CA PHE A 497 4.97 30.45 -16.75
C PHE A 497 4.14 29.26 -16.26
N LEU A 498 4.78 28.17 -15.81
CA LEU A 498 4.09 26.98 -15.34
C LEU A 498 3.22 27.28 -14.10
N HIS A 499 3.69 28.16 -13.20
CA HIS A 499 2.88 28.61 -12.07
C HIS A 499 1.62 29.36 -12.49
N VAL A 500 1.75 30.34 -13.40
CA VAL A 500 0.61 31.12 -13.90
C VAL A 500 -0.38 30.23 -14.67
N TRP A 501 0.12 29.36 -15.55
CA TRP A 501 -0.72 28.40 -16.28
C TRP A 501 -1.45 27.45 -15.34
N ALA A 502 -0.75 26.89 -14.34
CA ALA A 502 -1.36 25.97 -13.40
C ALA A 502 -2.44 26.64 -12.52
N ALA A 503 -2.30 27.93 -12.22
CA ALA A 503 -3.31 28.70 -11.49
C ALA A 503 -4.55 29.02 -12.35
N LEU A 504 -4.38 29.35 -13.63
CA LEU A 504 -5.46 29.79 -14.51
C LEU A 504 -6.19 28.64 -15.21
N SER A 505 -5.49 27.56 -15.54
CA SER A 505 -6.01 26.51 -16.43
C SER A 505 -7.22 25.76 -15.87
N THR A 506 -7.30 25.53 -14.56
CA THR A 506 -8.44 24.82 -13.98
C THR A 506 -9.73 25.66 -13.99
N PRO A 507 -9.73 26.92 -13.51
CA PRO A 507 -10.87 27.82 -13.70
C PRO A 507 -11.28 27.96 -15.17
N LEU A 508 -10.31 28.19 -16.07
CA LEU A 508 -10.59 28.33 -17.50
C LEU A 508 -11.21 27.08 -18.09
N LEU A 509 -10.70 25.88 -17.77
CA LEU A 509 -11.27 24.63 -18.25
C LEU A 509 -12.72 24.44 -17.78
N ILE A 510 -12.99 24.70 -16.50
CA ILE A 510 -14.35 24.57 -15.93
C ILE A 510 -15.29 25.57 -16.59
N THR A 511 -14.88 26.83 -16.75
CA THR A 511 -15.68 27.85 -17.44
C THR A 511 -15.90 27.50 -18.91
N SER A 512 -14.89 26.99 -19.63
CA SER A 512 -15.02 26.55 -21.01
C SER A 512 -15.99 25.37 -21.14
N LEU A 513 -15.88 24.36 -20.29
CA LEU A 513 -16.82 23.22 -20.29
C LEU A 513 -18.25 23.67 -19.90
N GLY A 514 -18.38 24.57 -18.93
CA GLY A 514 -19.68 25.14 -18.54
C GLY A 514 -20.33 25.94 -19.67
N ALA A 515 -19.54 26.72 -20.43
CA ALA A 515 -20.02 27.45 -21.59
C ALA A 515 -20.50 26.51 -22.71
N LEU A 516 -19.87 25.34 -22.89
CA LEU A 516 -20.31 24.33 -23.86
C LEU A 516 -21.70 23.76 -23.53
N LEU A 517 -22.13 23.77 -22.27
CA LEU A 517 -23.50 23.37 -21.89
C LEU A 517 -24.57 24.32 -22.43
N LEU A 518 -24.19 25.56 -22.80
CA LEU A 518 -25.09 26.52 -23.43
C LEU A 518 -25.27 26.25 -24.94
N LEU A 519 -24.40 25.44 -25.54
CA LEU A 519 -24.50 25.06 -26.95
C LEU A 519 -25.46 23.87 -27.10
N ARG A 520 -26.55 24.07 -27.84
CA ARG A 520 -27.45 22.97 -28.24
C ARG A 520 -27.02 22.43 -29.59
N GLY A 521 -26.52 21.19 -29.63
CA GLY A 521 -26.21 20.50 -30.88
C GLY A 521 -25.44 19.19 -30.69
N PRO A 522 -25.47 18.28 -31.68
CA PRO A 522 -24.79 16.99 -31.60
C PRO A 522 -23.25 17.09 -31.54
N LEU A 523 -22.69 18.26 -31.87
CA LEU A 523 -21.25 18.52 -31.84
C LEU A 523 -20.73 18.98 -30.47
N ALA A 524 -21.60 19.37 -29.53
CA ALA A 524 -21.21 19.81 -28.19
C ALA A 524 -20.30 18.81 -27.43
N PRO A 525 -20.57 17.49 -27.40
CA PRO A 525 -19.66 16.54 -26.75
C PRO A 525 -18.30 16.44 -27.44
N LEU A 526 -18.24 16.50 -28.77
CA LEU A 526 -16.98 16.50 -29.52
C LEU A 526 -16.14 17.76 -29.25
N ALA A 527 -16.80 18.92 -29.19
CA ALA A 527 -16.16 20.17 -28.79
C ALA A 527 -15.60 20.08 -27.35
N GLY A 528 -16.33 19.44 -26.43
CA GLY A 528 -15.87 19.16 -25.07
C GLY A 528 -14.58 18.34 -25.03
N ILE A 529 -14.51 17.26 -25.80
CA ILE A 529 -13.29 16.44 -25.93
C ILE A 529 -12.14 17.30 -26.50
N GLY A 530 -12.41 18.11 -27.52
CA GLY A 530 -11.41 19.02 -28.10
C GLY A 530 -10.83 20.00 -27.09
N VAL A 531 -11.68 20.61 -26.24
CA VAL A 531 -11.24 21.51 -25.17
C VAL A 531 -10.35 20.77 -24.17
N VAL A 532 -10.75 19.57 -23.71
CA VAL A 532 -9.94 18.77 -22.77
C VAL A 532 -8.58 18.42 -23.37
N LEU A 533 -8.54 17.97 -24.64
CA LEU A 533 -7.30 17.64 -25.34
C LEU A 533 -6.40 18.86 -25.51
N LEU A 534 -6.96 20.02 -25.82
CA LEU A 534 -6.21 21.27 -25.96
C LEU A 534 -5.56 21.68 -24.63
N PHE A 535 -6.31 21.63 -23.52
CA PHE A 535 -5.76 21.91 -22.20
C PHE A 535 -4.69 20.88 -21.79
N ALA A 536 -4.89 19.61 -22.10
CA ALA A 536 -3.91 18.56 -21.83
C ALA A 536 -2.62 18.76 -22.65
N MET A 537 -2.75 19.16 -23.92
CA MET A 537 -1.61 19.48 -24.80
C MET A 537 -0.82 20.68 -24.30
N PHE A 538 -1.50 21.79 -23.94
CA PHE A 538 -0.84 22.97 -23.36
C PHE A 538 -0.16 22.66 -22.02
N ASP A 539 -0.78 21.84 -21.18
CA ASP A 539 -0.18 21.41 -19.91
C ASP A 539 1.02 20.48 -20.13
N ALA A 540 0.97 19.58 -21.12
CA ALA A 540 2.12 18.78 -21.53
C ALA A 540 3.27 19.65 -22.06
N PHE A 541 2.97 20.67 -22.86
CA PHE A 541 3.95 21.65 -23.33
C PHE A 541 4.58 22.42 -22.17
N ALA A 542 3.77 22.95 -21.25
CA ALA A 542 4.25 23.68 -20.07
C ALA A 542 5.18 22.84 -19.18
N ARG A 543 4.99 21.52 -19.15
CA ARG A 543 5.80 20.54 -18.40
C ARG A 543 6.99 19.97 -19.19
N ARG A 544 7.22 20.39 -20.44
CA ARG A 544 8.22 19.80 -21.35
C ARG A 544 7.99 18.30 -21.63
N LYS A 545 6.73 17.84 -21.58
CA LYS A 545 6.30 16.45 -21.88
C LYS A 545 5.44 16.35 -23.14
N LEU A 546 5.50 17.35 -24.03
CA LEU A 546 4.67 17.39 -25.24
C LEU A 546 4.87 16.15 -26.13
N MET A 547 6.12 15.70 -26.31
CA MET A 547 6.40 14.52 -27.12
C MET A 547 5.73 13.27 -26.54
N SER A 548 5.85 13.04 -25.22
CA SER A 548 5.19 11.90 -24.56
C SER A 548 3.66 11.96 -24.70
N PHE A 549 3.06 13.16 -24.62
CA PHE A 549 1.63 13.35 -24.84
C PHE A 549 1.23 13.04 -26.28
N LEU A 550 1.96 13.55 -27.27
CA LEU A 550 1.69 13.31 -28.69
C LEU A 550 1.87 11.82 -29.05
N THR A 551 2.91 11.17 -28.53
CA THR A 551 3.10 9.72 -28.70
C THR A 551 1.93 8.94 -28.09
N GLY A 552 1.51 9.29 -26.87
CA GLY A 552 0.36 8.66 -26.23
C GLY A 552 -0.94 8.85 -27.01
N LEU A 553 -1.17 10.07 -27.53
CA LEU A 553 -2.34 10.38 -28.36
C LEU A 553 -2.32 9.62 -29.69
N ALA A 554 -1.16 9.49 -30.33
CA ALA A 554 -1.00 8.71 -31.55
C ALA A 554 -1.26 7.22 -31.32
N ILE A 555 -0.72 6.64 -30.25
CA ILE A 555 -1.00 5.25 -29.85
C ILE A 555 -2.51 5.06 -29.60
N PHE A 556 -3.13 5.99 -28.86
CA PHE A 556 -4.57 5.94 -28.60
C PHE A 556 -5.39 5.99 -29.89
N ALA A 557 -5.04 6.88 -30.82
CA ALA A 557 -5.71 6.97 -32.12
C ALA A 557 -5.57 5.68 -32.94
N VAL A 558 -4.40 5.04 -32.93
CA VAL A 558 -4.17 3.74 -33.58
C VAL A 558 -5.03 2.64 -32.95
N VAL A 559 -5.12 2.59 -31.62
CA VAL A 559 -5.95 1.61 -30.91
C VAL A 559 -7.43 1.83 -31.24
N VAL A 560 -7.92 3.07 -31.19
CA VAL A 560 -9.31 3.39 -31.53
C VAL A 560 -9.61 3.03 -32.99
N ALA A 561 -8.71 3.35 -33.92
CA ALA A 561 -8.85 2.99 -35.33
C ALA A 561 -8.85 1.46 -35.54
N ALA A 562 -8.01 0.72 -34.83
CA ALA A 562 -7.98 -0.74 -34.88
C ALA A 562 -9.29 -1.34 -34.34
N VAL A 563 -9.79 -0.86 -33.20
CA VAL A 563 -11.07 -1.32 -32.61
C VAL A 563 -12.25 -0.98 -33.54
N ALA A 564 -12.31 0.26 -34.04
CA ALA A 564 -13.34 0.67 -34.98
C ALA A 564 -13.28 -0.14 -36.29
N GLY A 565 -12.07 -0.44 -36.78
CA GLY A 565 -11.84 -1.31 -37.92
C GLY A 565 -12.33 -2.74 -37.70
N ILE A 566 -12.07 -3.32 -36.51
CA ILE A 566 -12.59 -4.64 -36.13
C ILE A 566 -14.12 -4.62 -36.08
N ILE A 567 -14.73 -3.60 -35.47
CA ILE A 567 -16.19 -3.46 -35.39
C ILE A 567 -16.79 -3.30 -36.79
N ALA A 568 -16.20 -2.46 -37.64
CA ALA A 568 -16.67 -2.23 -39.00
C ALA A 568 -16.53 -3.52 -39.86
N ALA A 569 -15.42 -4.24 -39.74
CA ALA A 569 -15.22 -5.53 -40.41
C ALA A 569 -16.21 -6.58 -39.91
N PHE A 570 -16.50 -6.59 -38.60
CA PHE A 570 -17.52 -7.46 -38.01
C PHE A 570 -18.92 -7.13 -38.53
N MET A 571 -19.28 -5.85 -38.59
CA MET A 571 -20.57 -5.39 -39.14
C MET A 571 -20.70 -5.67 -40.65
N ALA A 572 -19.62 -5.52 -41.41
CA ALA A 572 -19.62 -5.74 -42.85
C ALA A 572 -19.73 -7.22 -43.22
N ASN A 573 -18.98 -8.10 -42.53
CA ASN A 573 -19.04 -9.53 -42.77
C ASN A 573 -18.46 -10.34 -41.59
N TRP A 574 -19.26 -10.49 -40.52
CA TRP A 574 -18.86 -11.18 -39.29
C TRP A 574 -18.23 -12.57 -39.52
N ARG A 575 -18.66 -13.27 -40.58
CA ARG A 575 -18.12 -14.57 -40.98
C ARG A 575 -16.64 -14.47 -41.37
N ILE A 576 -16.24 -13.47 -42.15
CA ILE A 576 -14.85 -13.29 -42.60
C ILE A 576 -13.96 -12.83 -41.43
N THR A 577 -14.49 -11.93 -40.60
CA THR A 577 -13.78 -11.39 -39.43
C THR A 577 -13.47 -12.46 -38.37
N ILE A 578 -14.28 -13.51 -38.28
CA ILE A 578 -14.01 -14.70 -37.45
C ILE A 578 -13.15 -15.73 -38.20
N LEU A 579 -13.42 -15.96 -39.49
CA LEU A 579 -12.72 -16.96 -40.30
C LEU A 579 -11.23 -16.64 -40.48
N VAL A 580 -10.87 -15.39 -40.73
CA VAL A 580 -9.46 -15.00 -40.98
C VAL A 580 -8.55 -15.28 -39.78
N PRO A 581 -8.89 -14.86 -38.53
CA PRO A 581 -8.13 -15.25 -37.35
C PRO A 581 -8.08 -16.76 -37.13
N ILE A 582 -9.19 -17.48 -37.34
CA ILE A 582 -9.24 -18.94 -37.20
C ILE A 582 -8.29 -19.60 -38.21
N VAL A 583 -8.34 -19.19 -39.48
CA VAL A 583 -7.45 -19.72 -40.53
C VAL A 583 -6.01 -19.36 -40.22
N LEU A 584 -5.72 -18.16 -39.73
CA LEU A 584 -4.37 -17.77 -39.33
C LEU A 584 -3.85 -18.62 -38.18
N VAL A 585 -4.67 -18.87 -37.15
CA VAL A 585 -4.35 -19.78 -36.04
C VAL A 585 -4.13 -21.20 -36.55
N VAL A 586 -4.97 -21.70 -37.45
CA VAL A 586 -4.81 -23.03 -38.07
C VAL A 586 -3.53 -23.12 -38.87
N VAL A 587 -3.19 -22.10 -39.67
CA VAL A 587 -1.94 -22.05 -40.45
C VAL A 587 -0.72 -21.96 -39.54
N ILE A 588 -0.75 -21.14 -38.48
CA ILE A 588 0.33 -21.05 -37.49
C ILE A 588 0.51 -22.40 -36.80
N LEU A 589 -0.58 -23.03 -36.35
CA LEU A 589 -0.55 -24.36 -35.76
C LEU A 589 0.00 -25.40 -36.74
N LEU A 590 -0.38 -25.33 -38.02
CA LEU A 590 0.13 -26.22 -39.06
C LEU A 590 1.63 -26.01 -39.28
N VAL A 591 2.11 -24.77 -39.33
CA VAL A 591 3.54 -24.45 -39.46
C VAL A 591 4.32 -24.95 -38.25
N VAL A 592 3.80 -24.76 -37.03
CA VAL A 592 4.40 -25.30 -35.81
C VAL A 592 4.45 -26.83 -35.87
N ASN A 593 3.35 -27.49 -36.23
CA ASN A 593 3.27 -28.95 -36.34
C ASN A 593 4.20 -29.52 -37.42
N VAL A 594 4.29 -28.87 -38.60
CA VAL A 594 5.19 -29.28 -39.69
C VAL A 594 6.65 -29.06 -39.29
N ARG A 595 6.96 -27.96 -38.62
CA ARG A 595 8.31 -27.68 -38.11
C ARG A 595 8.74 -28.69 -37.05
N ASP A 596 7.82 -29.12 -36.19
CA ASP A 596 8.05 -30.20 -35.23
C ASP A 596 8.20 -31.57 -35.92
N LEU A 597 7.48 -31.80 -37.02
CA LEU A 597 7.61 -33.02 -37.82
C LEU A 597 8.96 -33.11 -38.55
N LEU A 598 9.48 -31.98 -39.05
CA LEU A 598 10.76 -31.88 -39.76
C LEU A 598 11.99 -31.81 -38.82
N ARG A 599 11.78 -31.63 -37.52
CA ARG A 599 12.82 -31.67 -36.48
C ARG A 599 12.97 -33.04 -35.83
N ARG A 600 12.13 -34.01 -36.22
CA ARG A 600 12.38 -35.44 -36.04
C ARG A 600 13.07 -35.98 -37.29
#